data_AF-A0A7X7XCD5-F1
#
_entry.id   AF-A0A7X7XCD5-F1
#
_cell.length_a   1.000
_cell.length_b   1.000
_cell.length_c   1.000
_cell.angle_alpha   90.00
_cell.angle_beta   90.00
_cell.angle_gamma   90.00
#
_symmetry.space_group_name_H-M   'P 1'
#
loop_
_entity.id
_entity.type
_entity.pdbx_description
1 polymer ?
#
loop_
_entity_poly.entity_id
_entity_poly.type
_entity_poly.pdbx_seq_one_letter_code
_entity_poly.pdbx_strand_id
1 'polypeptide(L)'
;MIKFGTDGWRGIIADDFIVENVKKVAWAIGKYILEESGEGATLLVARDGRFLGERFARISSQVLAGMKLRPIVLEGPTATPVCAFAVKHLNAEGAIMFTASHNPPDYQGLKFIPSYAGPAIPSITDKIESYIATAPPDVKILEKDTECFDPTDVYISHIKNLAQ
;
A
#
# COMPACT_ATOMS: atom_id res chain seq x y z
N MET A 1 11.29 -15.89 0.08
CA MET A 1 11.26 -15.27 1.42
C MET A 1 10.86 -13.82 1.22
N ILE A 2 9.82 -13.34 1.91
CA ILE A 2 9.44 -11.92 1.83
C ILE A 2 10.38 -11.15 2.76
N LYS A 3 11.10 -10.17 2.21
CA LYS A 3 12.03 -9.35 2.95
C LYS A 3 11.88 -7.90 2.52
N PHE A 4 11.74 -7.00 3.49
CA PHE A 4 11.70 -5.58 3.27
C PHE A 4 13.14 -5.07 3.15
N GLY A 5 13.44 -4.43 2.02
CA GLY A 5 14.61 -3.58 1.88
C GLY A 5 14.34 -2.20 2.50
N THR A 6 15.18 -1.23 2.15
CA THR A 6 15.11 0.15 2.67
C THR A 6 13.75 0.83 2.51
N ASP A 7 12.97 0.44 1.51
CA ASP A 7 11.73 1.13 1.13
C ASP A 7 10.64 0.15 0.67
N GLY A 8 10.61 -1.06 1.26
CA GLY A 8 9.59 -2.08 0.97
C GLY A 8 10.11 -3.40 0.40
N TRP A 9 9.19 -4.25 -0.04
CA TRP A 9 9.47 -5.57 -0.62
C TRP A 9 9.45 -5.52 -2.16
N ARG A 10 10.36 -6.25 -2.81
CA ARG A 10 10.39 -6.43 -4.28
C ARG A 10 10.51 -7.90 -4.63
N GLY A 11 9.94 -8.27 -5.76
CA GLY A 11 9.98 -9.61 -6.32
C GLY A 11 9.67 -9.64 -7.81
N ILE A 12 9.97 -10.76 -8.46
CA ILE A 12 9.57 -11.09 -9.81
C ILE A 12 8.11 -11.58 -9.79
N ILE A 13 7.30 -11.03 -10.69
CA ILE A 13 5.90 -11.41 -10.85
C ILE A 13 5.81 -12.90 -11.20
N ALA A 14 4.87 -13.60 -10.55
CA ALA A 14 4.61 -15.03 -10.71
C ALA A 14 5.68 -15.99 -10.13
N ASP A 15 6.82 -15.49 -9.67
CA ASP A 15 7.78 -16.27 -8.88
C ASP A 15 7.53 -16.00 -7.38
N ASP A 16 8.13 -14.94 -6.84
CA ASP A 16 7.94 -14.54 -5.45
C ASP A 16 6.85 -13.47 -5.28
N PHE A 17 6.61 -12.60 -6.28
CA PHE A 17 5.53 -11.61 -6.23
C PHE A 17 4.19 -12.20 -6.72
N ILE A 18 3.65 -13.10 -5.91
CA ILE A 18 2.37 -13.80 -6.13
C ILE A 18 1.26 -13.28 -5.22
N VAL A 19 0.00 -13.54 -5.60
CA VAL A 19 -1.20 -13.14 -4.84
C VAL A 19 -1.13 -13.54 -3.37
N GLU A 20 -0.66 -14.76 -3.08
CA GLU A 20 -0.57 -15.28 -1.72
C GLU A 20 0.38 -14.44 -0.84
N ASN A 21 1.52 -14.05 -1.39
CA ASN A 21 2.48 -13.22 -0.68
C ASN A 21 1.96 -11.79 -0.52
N VAL A 22 1.29 -11.22 -1.53
CA VAL A 22 0.65 -9.91 -1.43
C VAL A 22 -0.40 -9.87 -0.32
N LYS A 23 -1.23 -10.92 -0.18
CA LYS A 23 -2.20 -11.01 0.92
C LYS A 23 -1.51 -10.98 2.29
N LYS A 24 -0.43 -11.74 2.47
CA LYS A 24 0.33 -11.78 3.73
C LYS A 24 0.95 -10.43 4.07
N VAL A 25 1.53 -9.74 3.08
CA VAL A 25 2.10 -8.40 3.29
C VAL A 25 1.01 -7.37 3.59
N ALA A 26 -0.10 -7.38 2.86
CA ALA A 26 -1.23 -6.49 3.13
C ALA A 26 -1.81 -6.72 4.53
N TRP A 27 -1.93 -7.97 4.96
CA TRP A 27 -2.37 -8.32 6.31
C TRP A 27 -1.38 -7.82 7.37
N ALA A 28 -0.08 -7.99 7.15
CA ALA A 28 0.96 -7.52 8.08
C ALA A 28 0.93 -5.99 8.25
N ILE A 29 0.75 -5.25 7.15
CA ILE A 29 0.56 -3.79 7.17
C ILE A 29 -0.73 -3.42 7.90
N GLY A 30 -1.84 -4.13 7.62
CA GLY A 30 -3.09 -3.91 8.31
C GLY A 30 -2.99 -4.15 9.81
N LYS A 31 -2.28 -5.20 10.24
CA LYS A 31 -2.03 -5.49 11.66
C LYS A 31 -1.22 -4.39 12.33
N TYR A 32 -0.17 -3.91 11.66
CA TYR A 32 0.61 -2.77 12.14
C TYR A 32 -0.29 -1.54 12.36
N ILE A 33 -1.14 -1.20 11.39
CA ILE A 33 -2.05 -0.05 11.51
C ILE A 33 -3.13 -0.25 12.58
N LEU A 34 -3.67 -1.46 12.75
CA LEU A 34 -4.62 -1.73 13.82
C LEU A 34 -4.02 -1.50 15.22
N GLU A 35 -2.74 -1.83 15.40
CA GLU A 35 -2.04 -1.59 16.68
C GLU A 35 -1.75 -0.11 16.93
N GLU A 36 -1.39 0.66 15.89
CA GLU A 36 -1.04 2.07 16.03
C GLU A 36 -2.26 2.99 16.07
N SER A 37 -3.30 2.69 15.28
CA SER A 37 -4.41 3.62 15.00
C SER A 37 -5.82 3.02 15.18
N GLY A 38 -5.95 1.71 15.40
CA GLY A 38 -7.22 1.04 15.72
C GLY A 38 -8.14 0.71 14.54
N GLU A 39 -9.31 0.15 14.83
CA GLU A 39 -10.34 -0.18 13.82
C GLU A 39 -10.85 1.09 13.13
N GLY A 40 -11.20 1.00 11.85
CA GLY A 40 -11.68 2.14 11.05
C GLY A 40 -10.61 3.09 10.54
N ALA A 41 -9.34 2.90 10.93
CA ALA A 41 -8.21 3.65 10.39
C ALA A 41 -8.18 3.61 8.84
N THR A 42 -7.96 4.78 8.22
CA THR A 42 -7.96 4.91 6.77
C THR A 42 -6.58 4.58 6.19
N LEU A 43 -6.54 3.71 5.19
CA LEU A 43 -5.32 3.33 4.46
C LEU A 43 -5.52 3.51 2.98
N LEU A 44 -4.57 4.15 2.32
CA LEU A 44 -4.61 4.26 0.86
C LEU A 44 -3.98 3.03 0.21
N VAL A 45 -4.46 2.67 -0.98
CA VAL A 45 -3.83 1.66 -1.82
C VAL A 45 -3.64 2.25 -3.21
N ALA A 46 -2.39 2.33 -3.66
CA ALA A 46 -2.01 2.94 -4.92
C ALA A 46 -1.08 2.02 -5.71
N ARG A 47 -0.95 2.27 -7.00
CA ARG A 47 -0.11 1.47 -7.90
C ARG A 47 0.52 2.32 -9.00
N ASP A 48 1.62 1.85 -9.55
CA ASP A 48 2.12 2.31 -10.84
C ASP A 48 1.44 1.56 -12.02
N GLY A 49 2.03 1.67 -13.21
CA GLY A 49 1.53 1.05 -14.45
C GLY A 49 1.96 -0.40 -14.67
N ARG A 50 2.59 -1.07 -13.69
CA ARG A 50 3.09 -2.45 -13.86
C ARG A 50 1.96 -3.48 -13.98
N PHE A 51 2.28 -4.58 -14.67
CA PHE A 51 1.37 -5.71 -14.87
C PHE A 51 0.84 -6.25 -13.52
N LEU A 52 -0.44 -6.63 -13.51
CA LEU A 52 -1.21 -7.06 -12.32
C LEU A 52 -1.33 -6.06 -11.17
N GLY A 53 -0.81 -4.83 -11.29
CA GLY A 53 -0.88 -3.82 -10.23
C GLY A 53 -2.32 -3.56 -9.75
N GLU A 54 -3.28 -3.48 -10.67
CA GLU A 54 -4.70 -3.30 -10.34
C GLU A 54 -5.26 -4.48 -9.52
N ARG A 55 -4.90 -5.70 -9.89
CA ARG A 55 -5.31 -6.91 -9.17
C ARG A 55 -4.72 -6.94 -7.76
N PHE A 56 -3.44 -6.58 -7.62
CA PHE A 56 -2.78 -6.52 -6.31
C PHE A 56 -3.37 -5.43 -5.42
N ALA A 57 -3.64 -4.24 -5.97
CA ALA A 57 -4.31 -3.15 -5.26
C ALA A 57 -5.69 -3.57 -4.75
N ARG A 58 -6.50 -4.19 -5.61
CA ARG A 58 -7.83 -4.70 -5.24
C ARG A 58 -7.73 -5.75 -4.13
N ILE A 59 -6.86 -6.75 -4.27
CA ILE A 59 -6.69 -7.81 -3.26
C ILE A 59 -6.26 -7.23 -1.91
N SER A 60 -5.27 -6.34 -1.89
CA SER A 60 -4.84 -5.68 -0.66
C SER A 60 -5.98 -4.91 0.00
N SER A 61 -6.78 -4.18 -0.77
CA SER A 61 -7.93 -3.46 -0.22
C SER A 61 -8.95 -4.42 0.42
N GLN A 62 -9.22 -5.58 -0.18
CA GLN A 62 -10.15 -6.56 0.36
C GLN A 62 -9.61 -7.25 1.62
N VAL A 63 -8.30 -7.45 1.73
CA VAL A 63 -7.65 -7.90 2.97
C VAL A 63 -7.85 -6.86 4.08
N LEU A 64 -7.51 -5.59 3.82
CA LEU A 64 -7.60 -4.52 4.81
C LEU A 64 -9.06 -4.30 5.27
N ALA A 65 -10.01 -4.34 4.35
CA ALA A 65 -11.43 -4.27 4.68
C ALA A 65 -11.89 -5.43 5.57
N GLY A 66 -11.41 -6.66 5.30
CA GLY A 66 -11.68 -7.83 6.15
C GLY A 66 -11.10 -7.69 7.56
N MET A 67 -10.08 -6.86 7.73
CA MET A 67 -9.49 -6.50 9.02
C MET A 67 -10.19 -5.30 9.70
N LYS A 68 -11.35 -4.88 9.18
CA LYS A 68 -12.13 -3.71 9.66
C LYS A 68 -11.38 -2.38 9.58
N LEU A 69 -10.42 -2.27 8.68
CA LEU A 69 -9.81 -0.99 8.29
C LEU A 69 -10.64 -0.36 7.17
N ARG A 70 -10.39 0.92 6.89
CA ARG A 70 -11.04 1.66 5.80
C ARG A 70 -10.04 1.86 4.64
N PRO A 71 -9.95 0.90 3.70
CA PRO A 71 -9.12 1.09 2.52
C PRO A 71 -9.77 2.07 1.54
N ILE A 72 -8.97 2.96 0.95
CA ILE A 72 -9.32 3.79 -0.21
C ILE A 72 -8.33 3.49 -1.33
N VAL A 73 -8.80 3.12 -2.50
CA VAL A 73 -7.95 2.87 -3.67
C VAL A 73 -7.78 4.17 -4.46
N LEU A 74 -6.54 4.56 -4.74
CA LEU A 74 -6.28 5.68 -5.64
C LEU A 74 -6.53 5.25 -7.08
N GLU A 75 -7.28 6.07 -7.82
CA GLU A 75 -7.69 5.74 -9.18
C GLU A 75 -6.51 5.74 -10.16
N GLY A 76 -6.47 4.72 -11.02
CA GLY A 76 -5.46 4.60 -12.06
C GLY A 76 -4.01 4.44 -11.57
N PRO A 77 -3.03 4.50 -12.49
CA PRO A 77 -1.62 4.60 -12.13
C PRO A 77 -1.33 5.93 -11.43
N THR A 78 -0.80 5.87 -10.20
CA THR A 78 -0.49 7.02 -9.36
C THR A 78 1.02 7.09 -9.10
N ALA A 79 1.63 8.26 -9.24
CA ALA A 79 3.04 8.44 -8.87
C ALA A 79 3.22 8.43 -7.35
N THR A 80 4.33 7.87 -6.85
CA THR A 80 4.65 7.83 -5.41
C THR A 80 4.48 9.17 -4.68
N PRO A 81 4.95 10.34 -5.18
CA PRO A 81 4.72 11.61 -4.49
C PRO A 81 3.25 12.05 -4.44
N VAL A 82 2.43 11.66 -5.43
CA VAL A 82 0.98 11.90 -5.43
C VAL A 82 0.31 11.06 -4.35
N CYS A 83 0.72 9.80 -4.22
CA CYS A 83 0.25 8.92 -3.14
C CYS A 83 0.63 9.48 -1.75
N ALA A 84 1.88 9.91 -1.56
CA ALA A 84 2.33 10.55 -0.34
C ALA A 84 1.55 11.83 -0.01
N PHE A 85 1.30 12.68 -1.03
CA PHE A 85 0.42 13.84 -0.87
C PHE A 85 -1.00 13.42 -0.43
N ALA A 86 -1.58 12.41 -1.08
CA ALA A 86 -2.93 11.94 -0.78
C ALA A 86 -3.05 11.41 0.66
N VAL A 87 -2.00 10.80 1.22
CA VAL A 87 -1.94 10.40 2.64
C VAL A 87 -2.20 11.60 3.55
N LYS A 88 -1.53 12.74 3.30
CA LYS A 88 -1.76 13.97 4.07
C LYS A 88 -3.12 14.59 3.78
N HIS A 89 -3.51 14.64 2.51
CA HIS A 89 -4.74 15.28 2.06
C HIS A 89 -6.00 14.62 2.66
N LEU A 90 -6.01 13.28 2.75
CA LEU A 90 -7.13 12.50 3.27
C LEU A 90 -7.00 12.16 4.76
N ASN A 91 -5.96 12.65 5.45
CA ASN A 91 -5.63 12.27 6.83
C ASN A 91 -5.60 10.75 7.02
N ALA A 92 -4.97 10.03 6.08
CA ALA A 92 -4.82 8.58 6.17
C ALA A 92 -3.66 8.20 7.09
N GLU A 93 -3.75 7.02 7.69
CA GLU A 93 -2.72 6.45 8.58
C GLU A 93 -1.53 5.88 7.80
N GLY A 94 -1.68 5.76 6.48
CA GLY A 94 -0.61 5.45 5.56
C GLY A 94 -1.12 4.99 4.20
N ALA A 95 -0.23 4.44 3.40
CA ALA A 95 -0.54 3.86 2.10
C ALA A 95 0.30 2.62 1.77
N ILE A 96 -0.34 1.67 1.09
CA ILE A 96 0.33 0.63 0.31
C ILE A 96 0.56 1.18 -1.10
N MET A 97 1.81 1.28 -1.53
CA MET A 97 2.18 1.73 -2.87
C MET A 97 2.83 0.60 -3.66
N PHE A 98 2.12 0.08 -4.66
CA PHE A 98 2.64 -0.93 -5.57
C PHE A 98 3.54 -0.30 -6.63
N THR A 99 4.83 -0.58 -6.54
CA THR A 99 5.82 -0.18 -7.54
C THR A 99 7.16 -0.87 -7.28
N ALA A 100 7.85 -1.30 -8.33
CA ALA A 100 9.27 -1.63 -8.27
C ALA A 100 10.17 -0.48 -8.75
N SER A 101 9.64 0.75 -8.84
CA SER A 101 10.35 1.95 -9.30
C SER A 101 10.97 1.72 -10.69
N HIS A 102 12.29 1.73 -10.79
CA HIS A 102 13.04 1.58 -12.04
C HIS A 102 13.50 0.14 -12.31
N ASN A 103 13.13 -0.83 -11.47
CA ASN A 103 13.44 -2.23 -11.72
C ASN A 103 12.86 -2.70 -13.07
N PRO A 104 13.43 -3.74 -13.69
CA PRO A 104 12.91 -4.34 -14.91
C PRO A 104 11.40 -4.67 -14.85
N PRO A 105 10.71 -4.79 -16.00
CA PRO A 105 9.23 -4.86 -16.07
C PRO A 105 8.63 -6.14 -15.48
N ASP A 106 9.40 -7.21 -15.38
CA ASP A 106 9.06 -8.47 -14.72
C ASP A 106 9.03 -8.36 -13.18
N TYR A 107 9.58 -7.28 -12.60
CA TYR A 107 9.48 -7.01 -11.17
C TYR A 107 8.17 -6.32 -10.79
N GLN A 108 7.69 -6.62 -9.60
CA GLN A 108 6.77 -5.79 -8.84
C GLN A 108 7.35 -5.49 -7.45
N GLY A 109 6.82 -4.47 -6.81
CA GLY A 109 7.18 -4.11 -5.45
C GLY A 109 5.99 -3.57 -4.67
N LEU A 110 6.16 -3.54 -3.36
CA LEU A 110 5.21 -2.97 -2.41
C LEU A 110 6.00 -2.13 -1.41
N LYS A 111 5.63 -0.85 -1.32
CA LYS A 111 6.13 0.07 -0.30
C LYS A 111 5.03 0.40 0.71
N PHE A 112 5.43 0.69 1.94
CA PHE A 112 4.54 1.30 2.92
C PHE A 112 4.95 2.77 3.12
N ILE A 113 3.99 3.68 2.94
CA ILE A 113 4.15 5.12 3.18
C ILE A 113 3.38 5.44 4.46
N PRO A 114 4.02 5.77 5.59
CA PRO A 114 3.29 6.08 6.83
C PRO A 114 2.56 7.43 6.77
N SER A 115 1.78 7.74 7.81
CA SER A 115 0.99 8.98 7.95
C SER A 115 1.80 10.29 7.86
N TYR A 116 3.12 10.25 8.07
CA TYR A 116 4.02 11.38 7.84
C TYR A 116 4.42 11.58 6.37
N ALA A 117 3.91 10.75 5.45
CA ALA A 117 4.07 10.86 4.00
C ALA A 117 5.52 10.83 3.48
N GLY A 118 6.38 10.09 4.18
CA GLY A 118 7.74 9.75 3.74
C GLY A 118 7.93 8.23 3.58
N PRO A 119 9.16 7.78 3.30
CA PRO A 119 9.47 6.34 3.34
C PRO A 119 9.34 5.81 4.77
N ALA A 120 8.85 4.58 4.92
CA ALA A 120 8.85 3.90 6.22
C ALA A 120 10.29 3.74 6.74
N ILE A 121 10.54 4.15 7.98
CA ILE A 121 11.83 3.96 8.64
C ILE A 121 12.05 2.47 9.00
N PRO A 122 13.31 2.04 9.25
CA PRO A 122 13.62 0.63 9.52
C PRO A 122 12.78 0.01 10.64
N SER A 123 12.54 0.73 11.74
CA SER A 123 11.72 0.21 12.85
C SER A 123 10.28 -0.11 12.43
N ILE A 124 9.72 0.59 11.44
CA ILE A 124 8.39 0.32 10.90
C ILE A 124 8.45 -0.89 9.97
N THR A 125 9.42 -0.93 9.05
CA THR A 125 9.56 -2.05 8.10
C THR A 125 9.87 -3.36 8.82
N ASP A 126 10.71 -3.33 9.86
CA ASP A 126 11.06 -4.51 10.67
C ASP A 126 9.85 -5.01 11.45
N LYS A 127 9.03 -4.11 12.00
CA LYS A 127 7.78 -4.47 12.69
C LYS A 127 6.78 -5.12 11.73
N ILE A 128 6.57 -4.53 10.55
CA ILE A 128 5.73 -5.13 9.49
C ILE A 128 6.28 -6.50 9.06
N GLU A 129 7.59 -6.62 8.82
CA GLU A 129 8.23 -7.88 8.44
C GLU A 129 8.01 -8.97 9.49
N SER A 130 8.14 -8.62 10.77
CA SER A 130 7.86 -9.56 11.88
C SER A 130 6.43 -10.11 11.85
N TYR A 131 5.46 -9.31 11.40
CA TYR A 131 4.07 -9.72 11.30
C TYR A 131 3.79 -10.65 10.13
N ILE A 132 4.60 -10.61 9.06
CA ILE A 132 4.45 -11.50 7.90
C ILE A 132 4.58 -12.96 8.34
N ALA A 133 5.51 -13.27 9.26
CA ALA A 133 5.69 -14.62 9.80
C ALA A 133 4.50 -15.09 10.65
N THR A 134 3.69 -14.16 11.15
CA THR A 134 2.50 -14.44 11.98
C THR A 134 1.19 -14.40 11.20
N ALA A 135 1.25 -14.11 9.89
CA ALA A 135 0.07 -14.05 9.04
C ALA A 135 -0.63 -15.43 9.00
N PRO A 136 -1.97 -15.47 9.06
CA PRO A 136 -2.69 -16.73 9.00
C PRO A 136 -2.41 -17.44 7.66
N PRO A 137 -2.40 -18.79 7.63
CA PRO A 137 -2.15 -19.56 6.40
C PRO A 137 -3.12 -19.24 5.27
N ASP A 138 -4.35 -18.83 5.60
CA ASP A 138 -5.37 -18.40 4.66
C ASP A 138 -5.88 -17.01 5.05
N VAL A 139 -5.20 -15.98 4.55
CA VAL A 139 -5.64 -14.59 4.71
C VAL A 139 -6.93 -14.39 3.94
N LYS A 140 -8.03 -14.28 4.69
CA LYS A 140 -9.37 -14.01 4.15
C LYS A 140 -9.42 -12.65 3.48
N ILE A 141 -10.18 -12.57 2.39
CA ILE A 141 -10.51 -11.34 1.69
C ILE A 141 -12.01 -11.08 1.87
N LEU A 142 -12.39 -9.82 2.06
CA LEU A 142 -13.78 -9.40 2.00
C LEU A 142 -14.08 -8.88 0.60
N GLU A 143 -14.75 -9.67 -0.22
CA GLU A 143 -15.18 -9.25 -1.56
C GLU A 143 -16.32 -8.22 -1.45
N LYS A 144 -15.95 -6.95 -1.54
CA LYS A 144 -16.88 -5.83 -1.65
C LYS A 144 -16.27 -4.72 -2.50
N ASP A 145 -17.11 -3.80 -2.93
CA ASP A 145 -16.64 -2.56 -3.55
C ASP A 145 -15.81 -1.75 -2.54
N THR A 146 -14.66 -1.28 -3.00
CA THR A 146 -13.77 -0.43 -2.22
C THR A 146 -14.00 1.02 -2.61
N GLU A 147 -13.94 1.92 -1.63
CA GLU A 147 -13.94 3.36 -1.89
C GLU A 147 -12.76 3.75 -2.78
N CYS A 148 -13.01 4.60 -3.77
CA CYS A 148 -12.00 5.10 -4.70
C CYS A 148 -11.85 6.62 -4.56
N PHE A 149 -10.65 7.12 -4.87
CA PHE A 149 -10.35 8.56 -4.88
C PHE A 149 -9.39 8.89 -6.03
N ASP A 150 -9.76 9.87 -6.85
CA ASP A 150 -8.84 10.46 -7.83
C ASP A 150 -8.13 11.69 -7.22
N PRO A 151 -6.81 11.61 -6.97
CA PRO A 151 -6.05 12.73 -6.40
C PRO A 151 -5.64 13.80 -7.42
N THR A 152 -5.99 13.66 -8.70
CA THR A 152 -5.41 14.47 -9.80
C THR A 152 -5.64 15.97 -9.61
N ASP A 153 -6.89 16.41 -9.50
CA ASP A 153 -7.22 17.84 -9.45
C ASP A 153 -6.71 18.52 -8.17
N VAL A 154 -6.81 17.81 -7.04
CA VAL A 154 -6.33 18.32 -5.75
C VAL A 154 -4.80 18.40 -5.70
N TYR A 155 -4.09 17.45 -6.31
CA TYR A 155 -2.64 17.46 -6.40
C TYR A 155 -2.13 18.56 -7.33
N ILE A 156 -2.76 18.74 -8.50
CA ILE A 156 -2.43 19.84 -9.43
C ILE A 156 -2.61 21.19 -8.73
N SER A 157 -3.71 21.35 -7.98
CA SER A 157 -3.98 22.57 -7.22
C SER A 157 -2.95 22.80 -6.12
N HIS A 158 -2.52 21.74 -5.42
CA HIS A 158 -1.46 21.82 -4.41
C HIS A 158 -0.13 22.30 -5.00
N ILE A 159 0.31 21.74 -6.14
CA ILE A 159 1.56 22.16 -6.80
C ILE A 159 1.51 23.63 -7.20
N LYS A 160 0.38 24.11 -7.73
CA LYS A 160 0.22 25.53 -8.10
C LYS A 160 0.42 26.49 -6.92
N ASN A 161 0.11 26.06 -5.71
CA ASN A 161 0.28 26.87 -4.51
C ASN A 161 1.69 26.78 -3.89
N LEU A 162 2.53 25.80 -4.27
CA LEU A 162 3.93 25.70 -3.83
C LEU A 162 4.88 26.61 -4.62
N ALA A 163 4.45 27.03 -5.83
CA ALA A 163 5.24 27.86 -6.73
C ALA A 163 4.95 29.38 -6.59
N GLN A 164 4.13 29.76 -5.60
CA GLN A 164 3.83 31.15 -5.22
C GLN A 164 4.65 31.54 -4.00
#